data_AF-A0A948V8G0-F1
#
_entry.id   AF-A0A948V8G0-F1
#
_cell.length_a   1.000
_cell.length_b   1.000
_cell.length_c   1.000
_cell.angle_alpha   90.00
_cell.angle_beta   90.00
_cell.angle_gamma   90.00
#
_symmetry.space_group_name_H-M   'P 1'
#
loop_
_entity.id
_entity.type
_entity.pdbx_description
1 polymer ?
#
loop_
_entity_poly.entity_id
_entity_poly.type
_entity_poly.pdbx_seq_one_letter_code
_entity_poly.pdbx_strand_id
1 'polypeptide(L)'
;MKDKLRCPHCGKAVETYRNPLPTVDVIILVKGAIVLIKRKNPPYGWALPGGFVDYGESLEAAAIREAKEETSLDIELVSQMGAY
;
A
#
# COMPACT_ATOMS: atom_id res chain seq x y z
N MET A 1 12.74 16.06 2.82
CA MET A 1 13.92 16.41 3.64
C MET A 1 15.09 15.60 3.12
N LYS A 2 16.19 16.26 2.70
CA LYS A 2 17.38 15.59 2.16
C LYS A 2 18.32 15.28 3.32
N ASP A 3 18.50 14.00 3.62
CA ASP A 3 19.54 13.57 4.56
C ASP A 3 20.82 13.32 3.76
N LYS A 4 21.99 13.48 4.40
CA LYS A 4 23.29 13.22 3.76
C LYS A 4 23.97 12.05 4.47
N LEU A 5 24.02 10.90 3.81
CA LEU A 5 24.85 9.79 4.24
C LEU A 5 26.27 9.99 3.71
N ARG A 6 27.29 9.51 4.44
CA ARG A 6 28.67 9.45 3.93
C ARG A 6 28.98 8.04 3.51
N CYS A 7 29.49 7.87 2.29
CA CYS A 7 29.99 6.58 1.82
C CYS A 7 31.13 6.10 2.75
N PRO A 8 31.04 4.91 3.37
CA PRO A 8 32.09 4.43 4.28
C PRO A 8 33.41 4.12 3.56
N HIS A 9 33.39 3.94 2.24
CA HIS A 9 34.57 3.63 1.44
C HIS A 9 35.33 4.89 0.94
N CYS A 10 34.63 5.90 0.44
CA CYS A 10 35.27 7.08 -0.17
C CYS A 10 34.93 8.43 0.50
N GLY A 11 34.09 8.45 1.54
CA GLY A 11 33.73 9.65 2.28
C GLY A 11 32.84 10.66 1.54
N LYS A 12 32.55 10.44 0.25
CA LYS A 12 31.64 11.29 -0.53
C LYS A 12 30.24 11.30 0.09
N ALA A 13 29.62 12.48 0.09
CA ALA A 13 28.24 12.64 0.51
C ALA A 13 27.30 12.02 -0.54
N VAL A 14 26.39 11.17 -0.08
CA VAL A 14 25.30 10.59 -0.87
C VAL A 14 24.03 11.27 -0.41
N GLU A 15 23.34 11.95 -1.34
CA GLU A 15 22.02 12.50 -1.04
C GLU A 15 21.02 11.35 -0.90
N THR A 16 20.30 11.34 0.22
CA THR A 16 19.16 10.43 0.40
C THR A 16 17.87 11.21 0.48
N TYR A 17 16.82 10.58 -0.03
CA TYR A 17 15.47 11.14 -0.05
C TYR A 17 14.62 10.35 0.93
N ARG A 18 13.90 11.09 1.78
CA ARG A 18 12.78 10.53 2.56
C ARG A 18 11.55 10.56 1.67
N ASN A 19 11.33 9.47 0.95
CA ASN A 19 10.16 9.28 0.12
C ASN A 19 9.02 8.65 0.93
N PRO A 20 7.75 8.97 0.62
CA PRO A 20 6.63 8.23 1.19
C PRO A 20 6.67 6.76 0.75
N LEU A 21 6.09 5.89 1.57
CA LEU A 21 5.79 4.52 1.20
C LEU A 21 4.29 4.45 0.86
N PRO A 22 3.91 4.55 -0.43
CA PRO A 22 2.50 4.55 -0.81
C PRO A 22 1.85 3.20 -0.50
N THR A 23 0.62 3.27 0.00
CA THR A 23 -0.26 2.13 0.24
C THR A 23 -1.61 2.37 -0.40
N VAL A 24 -2.35 1.30 -0.63
CA VAL A 24 -3.74 1.32 -1.11
C VAL A 24 -4.62 0.56 -0.13
N ASP A 25 -5.85 1.04 0.05
CA ASP A 25 -6.92 0.37 0.78
C ASP A 25 -8.15 0.33 -0.13
N VAL A 26 -8.86 -0.80 -0.14
CA VAL A 26 -9.99 -1.02 -1.06
C VAL A 26 -11.29 -1.24 -0.29
N ILE A 27 -12.34 -0.49 -0.65
CA ILE A 27 -13.69 -0.76 -0.16
C ILE A 27 -14.39 -1.68 -1.17
N ILE A 28 -14.60 -2.93 -0.76
CA ILE A 28 -15.27 -3.94 -1.61
C ILE A 28 -16.71 -4.11 -1.11
N LEU A 29 -17.67 -3.77 -1.97
CA LEU A 29 -19.11 -3.92 -1.68
C LEU A 29 -19.62 -5.26 -2.23
N VAL A 30 -20.15 -6.11 -1.36
CA VAL A 30 -20.76 -7.40 -1.72
C VAL A 30 -22.14 -7.50 -1.08
N LYS A 31 -23.19 -7.58 -1.91
CA LYS A 31 -24.60 -7.73 -1.45
C LYS A 31 -25.01 -6.73 -0.36
N GLY A 32 -24.57 -5.47 -0.49
CA GLY A 32 -24.90 -4.40 0.46
C GLY A 32 -24.04 -4.36 1.73
N ALA A 33 -23.00 -5.19 1.84
CA ALA A 33 -22.06 -5.20 2.95
C ALA A 33 -20.62 -4.92 2.48
N ILE A 34 -19.76 -4.48 3.40
CA ILE A 34 -18.34 -4.19 3.13
C ILE A 34 -17.48 -5.37 3.61
N VAL A 35 -16.53 -5.79 2.78
CA VAL A 35 -15.52 -6.80 3.15
C VAL A 35 -14.48 -6.17 4.06
N LEU A 36 -14.18 -6.85 5.17
CA LEU A 36 -13.09 -6.50 6.09
C LEU A 36 -12.17 -7.70 6.28
N ILE A 37 -10.89 -7.42 6.47
CA ILE A 37 -9.89 -8.43 6.86
C ILE A 37 -9.54 -8.30 8.34
N LYS A 38 -9.09 -9.39 8.94
CA LYS A 38 -8.54 -9.40 10.29
C LYS A 38 -7.02 -9.45 10.21
N ARG A 39 -6.37 -8.40 10.70
CA ARG A 39 -4.91 -8.25 10.61
C ARG A 39 -4.20 -9.37 11.37
N LYS A 40 -3.27 -10.06 10.69
CA LYS A 40 -2.43 -11.11 11.30
C LYS A 40 -1.33 -10.54 12.20
N ASN A 41 -0.84 -9.34 11.90
CA ASN A 41 0.26 -8.69 12.60
C ASN A 41 -0.21 -7.44 13.37
N PRO A 42 0.50 -7.03 14.44
CA PRO A 42 0.20 -5.79 15.15
C PRO A 42 0.24 -4.55 14.24
N PRO A 43 -0.56 -3.51 14.54
CA PRO A 43 -1.66 -3.51 15.49
C PRO A 43 -2.79 -4.45 15.02
N TYR A 44 -3.35 -5.25 15.93
CA TYR A 44 -4.45 -6.17 15.61
C TYR A 44 -5.77 -5.43 15.47
N GLY A 45 -6.66 -5.93 14.61
CA GLY A 45 -7.97 -5.35 14.41
C GLY A 45 -8.58 -5.73 13.07
N TRP A 46 -9.77 -5.19 12.81
CA TRP A 46 -10.38 -5.21 11.50
C TRP A 46 -9.85 -4.05 10.66
N ALA A 47 -9.63 -4.28 9.37
CA ALA A 47 -9.18 -3.28 8.42
C ALA A 47 -9.83 -3.51 7.05
N LEU A 48 -9.72 -2.50 6.19
CA LEU A 48 -9.93 -2.70 4.76
C LEU A 48 -8.80 -3.60 4.21
N PRO A 49 -9.07 -4.41 3.16
CA PRO A 49 -8.02 -5.06 2.41
C PRO A 49 -7.11 -4.02 1.76
N GLY A 50 -5.80 -4.25 1.81
CA GLY A 50 -4.85 -3.26 1.34
C GLY A 50 -3.40 -3.57 1.69
N GLY A 51 -2.49 -2.83 1.05
CA GLY A 51 -1.07 -3.07 1.19
C GLY A 51 -0.20 -2.04 0.50
N PHE A 52 1.09 -2.32 0.44
CA PHE A 52 2.07 -1.43 -0.18
C PHE A 52 2.01 -1.52 -1.70
N VAL A 53 2.28 -0.38 -2.34
CA VAL A 53 2.40 -0.33 -3.80
C VAL A 53 3.82 -0.72 -4.18
N ASP A 54 3.95 -1.70 -5.08
CA ASP A 54 5.26 -2.16 -5.53
C ASP A 54 5.90 -1.18 -6.52
N TYR A 55 7.23 -1.26 -6.64
CA TYR A 55 7.96 -0.40 -7.57
C TYR A 55 7.56 -0.69 -9.02
N GLY A 56 7.10 0.34 -9.72
CA GLY A 56 6.63 0.24 -11.11
C GLY A 56 5.17 -0.21 -11.23
N GLU A 57 4.47 -0.42 -10.11
CA GLU A 57 3.06 -0.77 -10.07
C GLU A 57 2.18 0.50 -10.02
N SER A 58 1.07 0.51 -10.77
CA SER A 58 0.03 1.53 -10.64
C SER A 58 -0.80 1.31 -9.37
N LEU A 59 -1.40 2.35 -8.80
CA LEU A 59 -2.27 2.23 -7.63
C LEU A 59 -3.45 1.25 -7.87
N GLU A 60 -3.99 1.27 -9.09
CA GLU A 60 -5.09 0.41 -9.52
C GLU A 60 -4.69 -1.07 -9.53
N ALA A 61 -3.52 -1.37 -10.10
CA ALA A 61 -2.97 -2.73 -10.11
C ALA A 61 -2.68 -3.23 -8.69
N ALA A 62 -2.08 -2.39 -7.84
CA ALA A 62 -1.82 -2.73 -6.43
C ALA A 62 -3.14 -3.03 -5.70
N ALA A 63 -4.17 -2.20 -5.87
CA ALA A 63 -5.47 -2.38 -5.24
C ALA A 63 -6.14 -3.71 -5.63
N ILE A 64 -6.08 -4.07 -6.92
CA ILE A 64 -6.63 -5.35 -7.42
C ILE A 64 -5.82 -6.54 -6.87
N ARG A 65 -4.48 -6.44 -6.88
CA ARG A 65 -3.58 -7.48 -6.37
C ARG A 65 -3.80 -7.72 -4.87
N GLU A 66 -3.74 -6.68 -4.05
CA GLU A 66 -3.93 -6.78 -2.60
C GLU A 66 -5.32 -7.33 -2.24
N ALA A 67 -6.38 -6.86 -2.92
CA ALA A 67 -7.71 -7.42 -2.75
C ALA A 67 -7.74 -8.92 -3.05
N LYS A 68 -7.08 -9.37 -4.12
CA LYS A 68 -7.01 -10.80 -4.49
C LYS A 68 -6.22 -11.61 -3.47
N GLU A 69 -5.07 -11.13 -3.04
CA GLU A 69 -4.19 -11.84 -2.10
C GLU A 69 -4.83 -12.03 -0.72
N GLU A 70 -5.47 -10.98 -0.20
CA GLU A 70 -6.01 -11.02 1.17
C GLU A 70 -7.43 -11.59 1.26
N THR A 71 -8.22 -11.49 0.18
CA THR A 71 -9.65 -11.88 0.20
C THR A 71 -10.02 -12.98 -0.81
N SER A 72 -9.10 -13.32 -1.72
CA SER A 72 -9.35 -14.22 -2.87
C SER A 72 -10.41 -13.74 -3.87
N LEU A 73 -10.93 -12.52 -3.73
CA LEU A 73 -11.94 -11.95 -4.62
C LEU A 73 -11.29 -11.32 -5.85
N ASP A 74 -11.92 -11.52 -7.00
CA ASP A 74 -11.65 -10.73 -8.20
C ASP A 74 -12.58 -9.51 -8.19
N ILE A 75 -12.02 -8.32 -8.37
CA ILE A 75 -12.74 -7.05 -8.24
C ILE A 75 -12.58 -6.18 -9.49
N GLU A 76 -13.51 -5.27 -9.69
CA GLU A 76 -13.43 -4.17 -10.66
C GLU A 76 -13.45 -2.85 -9.89
N LEU A 77 -12.51 -1.96 -10.21
CA LEU A 77 -12.42 -0.64 -9.57
C LEU A 77 -13.42 0.32 -10.20
N VAL A 78 -14.27 0.92 -9.36
CA VAL A 78 -15.32 1.85 -9.82
C VAL A 78 -14.85 3.30 -9.79
N SER A 79 -14.20 3.70 -8.70
CA SER A 79 -13.74 5.07 -8.50
C SER A 79 -12.72 5.17 -7.37
N GLN A 80 -11.82 6.16 -7.45
CA GLN A 80 -10.95 6.53 -6.33
C GLN A 80 -11.69 7.45 -5.36
N MET A 81 -11.64 7.13 -4.06
CA MET A 81 -12.26 7.94 -3.00
C MET A 81 -11.38 9.12 -2.58
N GLY A 82 -10.07 8.92 -2.50
CA GLY A 82 -9.11 9.96 -2.11
C GLY A 82 -7.68 9.44 -1.96
N ALA A 83 -6.79 10.33 -1.56
CA ALA A 83 -5.44 10.06 -1.09
C ALA A 83 -5.25 10.83 0.22
N TYR A 84 -4.69 10.17 1.24
CA TYR A 84 -4.64 10.66 2.62
C TYR A 84 -3.19 10.73 3.13
#